data_AF-A0A3C1U1A4-F1
#
_entry.id   AF-A0A3C1U1A4-F1
#
_cell.length_a   1.000
_cell.length_b   1.000
_cell.length_c   1.000
_cell.angle_alpha   90.00
_cell.angle_beta   90.00
_cell.angle_gamma   90.00
#
_symmetry.space_group_name_H-M   'P 1'
#
loop_
_entity.id
_entity.type
_entity.pdbx_description
1 polymer ?
#
loop_
_entity_poly.entity_id
_entity_poly.type
_entity_poly.pdbx_seq_one_letter_code
_entity_poly.pdbx_strand_id
1 'polypeptide(L)' 'IPGVLIPGLLMGGIAAADTPPFDIDGAVTVTRIVDGDSLKSGKLSIRLFGIDAPEGRQNCTRADGSEWTCGKAAT' A
#
# COMPACT_ATOMS: atom_id res chain seq x y z
N ILE A 1 11.73 -16.85 -33.81
CA ILE A 1 12.16 -15.84 -34.81
C ILE A 1 12.95 -14.80 -34.06
N PRO A 2 14.25 -14.60 -34.36
CA PRO A 2 15.08 -13.62 -33.69
C PRO A 2 14.66 -12.20 -34.07
N GLY A 3 14.81 -11.26 -33.14
CA GLY A 3 15.01 -9.83 -33.37
C GLY A 3 14.10 -9.13 -34.38
N VAL A 4 13.00 -8.55 -33.90
CA VAL A 4 12.45 -7.34 -34.53
C VAL A 4 12.87 -6.16 -33.66
N LEU A 5 13.91 -5.45 -34.11
CA LEU A 5 14.20 -4.08 -33.67
C LEU A 5 13.07 -3.19 -34.23
N ILE A 6 12.21 -2.69 -33.35
CA ILE A 6 11.27 -1.62 -33.70
C ILE A 6 12.03 -0.30 -33.54
N PRO A 7 12.38 0.41 -34.61
CA PRO A 7 12.99 1.72 -34.50
C PRO A 7 11.87 2.74 -34.24
N GLY A 8 11.99 3.47 -33.12
CA GLY A 8 11.29 4.75 -32.97
C GLY A 8 9.97 4.75 -32.19
N LEU A 9 9.79 3.88 -31.19
CA LEU A 9 8.81 4.20 -30.16
C LEU A 9 9.48 5.18 -29.17
N LEU A 10 9.21 6.47 -29.35
CA LEU A 10 9.44 7.47 -28.31
C LEU A 10 8.65 7.02 -27.08
N MET A 11 9.34 6.48 -26.08
CA MET A 11 8.82 6.34 -24.73
C MET A 11 8.56 7.76 -24.20
N GLY A 12 7.41 8.34 -24.56
CA GLY A 12 6.87 9.51 -23.90
C GLY A 12 6.73 9.17 -22.43
N GLY A 13 7.63 9.72 -21.60
CA GLY A 13 7.60 9.52 -20.17
C GLY A 13 6.24 9.98 -19.64
N ILE A 14 5.54 9.08 -18.95
CA ILE A 14 4.43 9.49 -18.11
C ILE A 14 5.01 10.45 -17.07
N ALA A 15 4.71 11.74 -17.19
CA ALA A 15 4.95 12.66 -16.10
C ALA A 15 4.14 12.12 -14.91
N ALA A 16 4.82 11.71 -13.84
CA ALA A 16 4.16 11.45 -12.57
C ALA A 16 3.43 12.74 -12.20
N ALA A 17 2.10 12.71 -12.19
CA ALA A 17 1.32 13.84 -11.74
C ALA A 17 1.66 14.07 -10.26
N ASP A 18 2.42 15.12 -9.98
CA ASP A 18 2.60 15.64 -8.62
C ASP A 18 1.22 16.07 -8.11
N THR A 19 0.55 15.14 -7.45
CA THR A 19 -0.68 15.45 -6.74
C THR A 19 -0.24 16.27 -5.54
N PRO A 20 -0.70 17.53 -5.41
CA PRO A 20 -0.34 18.33 -4.25
C PRO A 20 -0.74 17.56 -2.99
N PRO A 21 0.09 17.58 -1.93
CA PRO A 21 -0.29 16.97 -0.67
C PRO A 21 -1.63 17.54 -0.25
N PHE A 22 -2.60 16.66 -0.03
CA PHE A 22 -3.87 17.05 0.53
C PHE A 22 -3.73 16.97 2.04
N ASP A 23 -4.02 18.07 2.73
CA ASP A 23 -4.10 18.08 4.17
C ASP A 23 -5.46 17.54 4.61
N ILE A 24 -5.45 16.72 5.66
CA ILE A 24 -6.67 16.32 6.36
C ILE A 24 -6.68 17.07 7.68
N ASP A 25 -7.58 18.04 7.82
CA ASP A 25 -7.77 18.81 9.04
C ASP A 25 -9.12 18.50 9.73
N GLY A 26 -9.18 18.75 11.03
CA GLY A 26 -10.37 18.51 11.86
C GLY A 26 -10.45 17.11 12.47
N ALA A 27 -11.62 16.78 13.03
CA ALA A 27 -11.85 15.52 13.71
C ALA A 27 -12.16 14.40 12.70
N VAL A 28 -11.42 13.29 12.80
CA VAL A 28 -11.63 12.08 12.00
C VAL A 28 -12.21 10.99 12.90
N THR A 29 -13.27 10.33 12.43
CA THR A 29 -13.83 9.15 13.11
C THR A 29 -13.40 7.90 12.36
N VAL A 30 -12.59 7.05 13.00
CA VAL A 30 -12.21 5.75 12.43
C VAL A 30 -13.41 4.81 12.50
N THR A 31 -14.00 4.50 11.35
CA THR A 31 -15.14 3.59 11.24
C THR A 31 -14.73 2.13 11.15
N ARG A 32 -13.51 1.87 10.66
CA ARG A 32 -12.96 0.51 10.53
C ARG A 32 -11.44 0.55 10.48
N ILE A 33 -10.82 -0.41 11.16
CA ILE A 33 -9.40 -0.75 11.04
C ILE A 33 -9.29 -1.89 10.02
N VAL A 34 -8.45 -1.74 8.99
CA VAL A 34 -8.22 -2.78 7.97
C VAL A 34 -7.00 -3.62 8.35
N ASP A 35 -5.93 -2.94 8.74
CA ASP A 35 -4.66 -3.47 9.24
C ASP A 35 -3.93 -2.33 10.00
N GLY A 36 -2.68 -2.56 10.42
CA GLY A 36 -1.94 -1.68 11.31
C GLY A 36 -1.60 -0.29 10.76
N ASP A 37 -1.62 -0.10 9.43
CA ASP A 37 -1.39 1.21 8.79
C ASP A 37 -2.56 1.67 7.91
N SER A 38 -3.56 0.83 7.66
CA SER A 38 -4.72 1.14 6.83
C SER A 38 -6.00 1.29 7.64
N LEU A 39 -6.56 2.51 7.64
CA LEU A 39 -7.77 2.88 8.36
C LEU A 39 -8.86 3.37 7.39
N LYS A 40 -10.12 3.26 7.82
CA LYS A 40 -11.29 3.82 7.11
C LYS A 40 -12.04 4.82 7.97
N SER A 41 -12.43 5.93 7.36
CA SER A 41 -13.40 6.90 7.88
C SER A 41 -14.52 7.04 6.87
N GLY A 42 -15.55 6.20 7.00
CA GLY A 42 -16.61 6.06 5.99
C GLY A 42 -16.04 5.61 4.65
N LYS A 43 -16.07 6.48 3.64
CA LYS A 43 -15.52 6.22 2.29
C LYS A 43 -14.04 6.61 2.17
N LEU A 44 -13.52 7.39 3.11
CA LEU A 44 -12.12 7.82 3.11
C LEU A 44 -11.23 6.66 3.54
N SER A 45 -10.15 6.45 2.79
CA SER A 45 -9.07 5.53 3.15
C SER A 45 -7.88 6.35 3.63
N ILE A 46 -7.39 6.03 4.82
CA ILE A 46 -6.27 6.73 5.46
C ILE A 46 -5.14 5.72 5.59
N ARG A 47 -3.97 6.07 5.07
CA ARG A 47 -2.75 5.27 5.20
C ARG A 47 -1.70 6.02 6.01
N LEU A 48 -1.12 5.36 7.00
CA LEU A 48 -0.05 5.95 7.81
C LEU A 48 1.25 5.94 7.01
N PHE A 49 1.74 7.13 6.65
CA PHE A 49 2.97 7.26 5.91
C PHE A 49 4.17 6.77 6.73
N GLY A 50 5.02 5.95 6.11
CA GLY A 50 6.24 5.41 6.74
C GLY A 50 6.02 4.16 7.60
N ILE A 51 4.79 3.64 7.68
CA ILE A 51 4.46 2.36 8.34
C ILE A 51 3.92 1.40 7.28
N ASP A 52 4.30 0.13 7.38
CA ASP A 52 3.81 -0.97 6.55
C ASP A 52 3.48 -2.15 7.47
N ALA A 53 2.19 -2.41 7.69
CA ALA A 53 1.74 -3.50 8.55
C ALA A 53 1.55 -4.79 7.75
N PRO A 54 1.67 -5.96 8.39
CA PRO A 54 1.26 -7.21 7.76
C PRO A 54 -0.23 -7.18 7.39
N GLU A 55 -0.53 -7.57 6.16
CA GLU A 55 -1.90 -7.63 5.65
C GLU A 55 -2.70 -8.72 6.38
N GLY A 56 -4.00 -8.52 6.63
CA GLY A 56 -4.77 -9.40 7.52
C GLY A 56 -4.78 -10.91 7.20
N ARG A 57 -4.47 -11.30 5.95
CA ARG A 57 -4.35 -12.72 5.52
C ARG A 57 -2.91 -13.20 5.35
N GLN A 58 -1.93 -12.39 5.73
CA GLN A 58 -0.53 -12.69 5.56
C GLN A 58 -0.03 -13.66 6.65
N ASN A 59 0.82 -14.59 6.21
CA ASN A 59 1.66 -15.38 7.09
C ASN A 59 3.08 -14.82 7.06
N CYS A 60 3.74 -14.79 8.21
CA CYS A 60 5.13 -14.39 8.35
C CYS A 60 5.95 -15.56 8.87
N THR A 61 7.26 -15.50 8.63
CA THR A 61 8.22 -16.48 9.13
C THR A 61 8.96 -15.89 10.32
N ARG A 62 9.06 -16.64 11.42
CA ARG A 62 9.92 -16.28 12.56
C ARG A 62 11.38 -16.53 12.23
N ALA A 63 12.27 -16.01 13.08
CA ALA A 63 13.70 -16.24 12.97
C ALA A 63 14.09 -17.73 13.04
N ASP A 64 13.29 -18.56 13.71
CA ASP A 64 13.49 -20.01 13.81
C ASP A 64 12.91 -20.79 12.61
N GLY A 65 12.37 -20.09 11.60
CA GLY A 65 11.76 -20.70 10.41
C GLY A 65 10.28 -21.10 10.58
N SER A 66 9.69 -20.96 11.77
CA SER A 66 8.27 -21.27 11.97
C SER A 66 7.36 -20.23 11.33
N GLU A 67 6.32 -20.68 10.64
CA GLU A 67 5.26 -19.78 10.14
C GLU A 67 4.30 -19.37 11.25
N TRP A 68 3.75 -18.17 11.12
CA TRP A 68 2.66 -17.69 11.96
C TRP A 68 1.78 -16.67 11.24
N THR A 69 0.53 -16.58 11.67
CA THR A 69 -0.51 -15.72 11.10
C THR A 69 -0.36 -14.26 11.56
N CYS A 70 0.77 -13.63 11.21
CA CYS A 70 1.08 -12.26 11.59
C CYS A 70 0.02 -11.25 11.14
N GLY A 71 -0.61 -11.47 9.99
CA GLY A 71 -1.73 -10.66 9.51
C GLY A 71 -2.88 -10.61 10.52
N LYS A 72 -3.23 -11.75 11.13
CA LYS A 72 -4.28 -11.82 12.16
C LYS A 72 -3.89 -11.06 13.43
N ALA A 73 -2.60 -10.92 13.71
CA ALA A 73 -2.14 -10.14 14.86
C ALA A 73 -2.11 -8.62 14.56
N ALA A 74 -2.18 -8.23 13.29
CA ALA A 74 -2.07 -6.85 12.83
C ALA A 74 -3.42 -6.21 12.43
N THR A 75 -4.54 -6.94 12.57
CA THR A 75 -5.90 -6.48 12.24
C THR A 75 -6.82 -6.61 13.45
#